data_AF-A0A534A335-F1
#
_entry.id   AF-A0A534A335-F1
#
_cell.length_a   1.000
_cell.length_b   1.000
_cell.length_c   1.000
_cell.angle_alpha   90.00
_cell.angle_beta   90.00
_cell.angle_gamma   90.00
#
_symmetry.space_group_name_H-M   'P 1'
#
loop_
_entity.id
_entity.type
_entity.pdbx_description
1 polymer ?
#
loop_
_entity_poly.entity_id
_entity_poly.type
_entity_poly.pdbx_seq_one_letter_code
_entity_poly.pdbx_strand_id
1 'polypeptide(L)'
;MVVETALEFFSSQTTHAFFSMREYPLLRSDSVEDRVSAFQDVLRQVEYRIKQEPKFAAFGAVVLAASAFLVGRGTSHAFLLQKKQLVSPVAFAWFGLMAALAGPKSWDAAWSRVAKGIERHLRTSFCWDDPQAADICWTEYEWLARTLKNSQGVTELTRTSARTLSIEVIPGAACQFRIATTDSKPSTDAQREHQDNDAERELRTIMSKFVELSLQAQKVLTPPQRNDGQLPLLGAEPIKSRYKRQHKRSKP
;
A
#
# COMPACT_ATOMS: atom_id res chain seq x y z
N MET A 1 -21.17 16.31 -1.10
CA MET A 1 -22.04 16.76 0.00
C MET A 1 -21.52 16.34 1.37
N VAL A 2 -21.69 15.10 1.89
CA VAL A 2 -21.29 14.75 3.28
C VAL A 2 -19.79 14.94 3.58
N VAL A 3 -18.91 14.58 2.65
CA VAL A 3 -17.45 14.75 2.81
C VAL A 3 -17.07 16.23 2.78
N GLU A 4 -17.79 17.06 2.02
CA GLU A 4 -17.53 18.51 1.95
C GLU A 4 -17.99 19.21 3.21
N THR A 5 -19.17 18.88 3.76
CA THR A 5 -19.63 19.46 5.03
C THR A 5 -18.72 19.06 6.19
N ALA A 6 -18.21 17.84 6.21
CA ALA A 6 -17.22 17.43 7.22
C ALA A 6 -15.94 18.28 7.11
N LEU A 7 -15.42 18.49 5.91
CA LEU A 7 -14.22 19.29 5.69
C LEU A 7 -14.43 20.79 5.94
N GLU A 8 -15.61 21.33 5.60
CA GLU A 8 -15.98 22.73 5.89
C GLU A 8 -16.14 22.95 7.40
N PHE A 9 -16.67 21.97 8.13
CA PHE A 9 -16.73 22.01 9.59
C PHE A 9 -15.32 22.00 10.21
N PHE A 10 -14.43 21.11 9.76
CA PHE A 10 -13.06 21.06 10.27
C PHE A 10 -12.23 22.29 9.88
N SER A 11 -12.42 22.84 8.68
CA SER A 11 -11.74 24.07 8.27
C SER A 11 -12.18 25.29 9.09
N SER A 12 -13.45 25.33 9.54
CA SER A 12 -13.95 26.41 10.41
C SER A 12 -13.32 26.41 11.81
N GLN A 13 -12.85 25.26 12.30
CA GLN A 13 -12.22 25.15 13.63
C GLN A 13 -10.70 25.33 13.61
N THR A 14 -10.04 25.25 12.46
CA THR A 14 -8.57 25.28 12.37
C THR A 14 -8.11 26.55 11.65
N THR A 15 -7.56 27.51 12.39
CA THR A 15 -7.05 28.82 11.91
C THR A 15 -5.78 28.74 11.04
N HIS A 16 -5.57 27.64 10.32
CA HIS A 16 -4.39 27.42 9.47
C HIS A 16 -4.80 27.47 8.00
N ALA A 17 -3.97 28.13 7.18
CA ALA A 17 -4.22 28.45 5.77
C ALA A 17 -5.00 27.33 5.03
N PHE A 18 -6.13 27.71 4.45
CA PHE A 18 -7.13 26.83 3.84
C PHE A 18 -6.51 25.73 2.98
N PHE A 19 -6.84 24.46 3.29
CA PHE A 19 -6.75 23.37 2.33
C PHE A 19 -8.16 23.16 1.79
N SER A 20 -8.45 23.67 0.59
CA SER A 20 -9.78 23.53 -0.01
C SER A 20 -9.77 22.36 -0.99
N MET A 21 -10.61 21.36 -0.77
CA MET A 21 -10.76 20.28 -1.77
C MET A 21 -11.35 20.77 -3.10
N ARG A 22 -11.85 22.01 -3.16
CA ARG A 22 -12.24 22.67 -4.42
C ARG A 22 -11.04 23.01 -5.30
N GLU A 23 -9.84 23.09 -4.73
CA GLU A 23 -8.59 23.35 -5.46
C GLU A 23 -8.10 22.11 -6.24
N TYR A 24 -8.73 20.95 -6.03
CA TYR A 24 -8.38 19.69 -6.71
C TYR A 24 -9.57 19.16 -7.53
N PRO A 25 -9.92 19.82 -8.66
CA PRO A 25 -11.02 19.39 -9.51
C PRO A 25 -10.81 17.96 -10.06
N LEU A 26 -9.55 17.56 -10.24
CA LEU A 26 -9.17 16.24 -10.73
C LEU A 26 -9.59 15.10 -9.78
N LEU A 27 -9.80 15.35 -8.48
CA LEU A 27 -10.37 14.35 -7.56
C LEU A 27 -11.81 13.95 -7.94
N ARG A 28 -12.49 14.75 -8.77
CA ARG A 28 -13.84 14.47 -9.28
C ARG A 28 -13.84 14.00 -10.73
N SER A 29 -12.68 13.91 -11.38
CA SER A 29 -12.57 13.39 -12.74
C SER A 29 -13.18 11.99 -12.84
N ASP A 30 -13.72 11.65 -14.02
CA ASP A 30 -14.25 10.32 -14.30
C ASP A 30 -13.14 9.28 -14.48
N SER A 31 -11.96 9.70 -14.92
CA SER A 31 -10.77 8.84 -14.98
C SER A 31 -10.27 8.51 -13.57
N VAL A 32 -9.99 7.22 -13.34
CA VAL A 32 -9.38 6.75 -12.08
C VAL A 32 -7.95 7.28 -11.97
N GLU A 33 -7.23 7.31 -13.08
CA GLU A 33 -5.84 7.76 -13.19
C GLU A 33 -5.70 9.22 -12.77
N ASP A 34 -6.60 10.09 -13.25
CA ASP A 34 -6.65 11.51 -12.87
C ASP A 34 -6.89 11.67 -11.36
N ARG A 35 -7.84 10.91 -10.81
CA ARG A 35 -8.15 10.97 -9.37
C ARG A 35 -6.95 10.50 -8.54
N VAL A 36 -6.30 9.40 -8.94
CA VAL A 36 -5.11 8.88 -8.26
C VAL A 36 -3.96 9.88 -8.34
N SER A 37 -3.74 10.50 -9.51
CA SER A 37 -2.73 11.56 -9.69
C SER A 37 -3.00 12.74 -8.74
N ALA A 38 -4.25 13.22 -8.70
CA ALA A 38 -4.66 14.29 -7.79
C ALA A 38 -4.47 13.93 -6.31
N PHE A 39 -4.73 12.69 -5.93
CA PHE A 39 -4.45 12.20 -4.59
C PHE A 39 -2.95 12.23 -4.26
N GLN A 40 -2.08 11.87 -5.20
CA GLN A 40 -0.63 11.99 -4.98
C GLN A 40 -0.20 13.44 -4.77
N ASP A 41 -0.81 14.38 -5.48
CA ASP A 41 -0.52 15.80 -5.30
C ASP A 41 -0.99 16.31 -3.94
N VAL A 42 -2.21 15.97 -3.53
CA VAL A 42 -2.73 16.24 -2.17
C VAL A 42 -1.79 15.67 -1.11
N LEU A 43 -1.36 14.43 -1.31
CA LEU A 43 -0.49 13.73 -0.38
C LEU A 43 0.86 14.44 -0.21
N ARG A 44 1.52 14.85 -1.31
CA ARG A 44 2.77 15.61 -1.25
C ARG A 44 2.60 16.92 -0.49
N GLN A 45 1.48 17.61 -0.69
CA GLN A 45 1.20 18.86 -0.01
C GLN A 45 0.93 18.67 1.49
N VAL A 46 0.17 17.64 1.86
CA VAL A 46 -0.05 17.27 3.27
C VAL A 46 1.26 16.88 3.92
N GLU A 47 2.08 16.04 3.29
CA GLU A 47 3.41 15.65 3.81
C GLU A 47 4.32 16.88 3.99
N TYR A 48 4.33 17.81 3.03
CA TYR A 48 5.09 19.06 3.14
C TYR A 48 4.61 19.93 4.31
N ARG A 49 3.30 20.10 4.47
CA ARG A 49 2.73 20.91 5.55
C ARG A 49 2.95 20.30 6.92
N ILE A 50 2.82 18.98 7.07
CA ILE A 50 3.11 18.29 8.34
C ILE A 50 4.57 18.51 8.77
N LYS A 51 5.51 18.54 7.81
CA LYS A 51 6.92 18.84 8.10
C LYS A 51 7.14 20.27 8.60
N GLN A 52 6.38 21.24 8.10
CA GLN A 52 6.46 22.63 8.55
C GLN A 52 5.71 22.87 9.86
N GLU A 53 4.55 22.24 9.99
CA GLU A 53 3.63 22.41 11.10
C GLU A 53 3.10 21.04 11.57
N PRO A 54 3.75 20.43 12.59
CA PRO A 54 3.34 19.13 13.10
C PRO A 54 1.90 19.08 13.63
N LYS A 55 1.37 20.22 14.09
CA LYS A 55 -0.04 20.34 14.54
C LYS A 55 -1.05 20.08 13.43
N PHE A 56 -0.64 20.25 12.17
CA PHE A 56 -1.47 19.97 10.99
C PHE A 56 -1.70 18.47 10.76
N ALA A 57 -0.96 17.58 11.43
CA ALA A 57 -1.05 16.13 11.19
C ALA A 57 -2.48 15.56 11.34
N ALA A 58 -3.23 16.01 12.35
CA ALA A 58 -4.61 15.56 12.56
C ALA A 58 -5.54 16.00 11.42
N PHE A 59 -5.45 17.25 10.98
CA PHE A 59 -6.24 17.76 9.87
C PHE A 59 -5.81 17.15 8.52
N GLY A 60 -4.50 17.00 8.32
CA GLY A 60 -3.92 16.29 7.18
C GLY A 60 -4.45 14.85 7.07
N ALA A 61 -4.67 14.17 8.20
CA ALA A 61 -5.30 12.86 8.24
C ALA A 61 -6.72 12.86 7.65
N VAL A 62 -7.53 13.86 8.01
CA VAL A 62 -8.89 14.05 7.51
C VAL A 62 -8.87 14.31 6.00
N VAL A 63 -7.99 15.19 5.54
CA VAL A 63 -7.83 15.52 4.11
C VAL A 63 -7.42 14.29 3.30
N LEU A 64 -6.45 13.51 3.79
CA LEU A 64 -6.01 12.28 3.13
C LEU A 64 -7.12 11.23 3.09
N ALA A 65 -7.85 11.06 4.19
CA ALA A 65 -8.99 10.16 4.25
C ALA A 65 -10.09 10.55 3.24
N ALA A 66 -10.46 11.84 3.21
CA ALA A 66 -11.43 12.37 2.27
C ALA A 66 -10.99 12.18 0.82
N SER A 67 -9.73 12.48 0.52
CA SER A 67 -9.18 12.35 -0.82
C SER A 67 -9.17 10.88 -1.26
N ALA A 68 -8.73 9.95 -0.41
CA ALA A 68 -8.76 8.52 -0.70
C ALA A 68 -10.19 8.01 -0.93
N PHE A 69 -11.16 8.49 -0.14
CA PHE A 69 -12.57 8.14 -0.29
C PHE A 69 -13.14 8.65 -1.63
N LEU A 70 -12.78 9.88 -2.04
CA LEU A 70 -13.19 10.43 -3.33
C LEU A 70 -12.58 9.68 -4.52
N VAL A 71 -11.30 9.31 -4.45
CA VAL A 71 -10.64 8.52 -5.50
C VAL A 71 -11.39 7.22 -5.78
N GLY A 72 -11.77 6.53 -4.70
CA GLY A 72 -12.52 5.28 -4.80
C GLY A 72 -14.01 5.42 -5.00
N ARG A 73 -14.57 6.65 -4.93
CA ARG A 73 -16.01 6.91 -4.85
C ARG A 73 -16.69 6.04 -3.78
N GLY A 74 -15.99 5.79 -2.67
CA GLY A 74 -16.33 4.76 -1.70
C GLY A 74 -15.07 4.12 -1.09
N THR A 75 -15.18 2.86 -0.68
CA THR A 75 -14.11 2.19 0.10
C THR A 75 -13.06 1.46 -0.74
N SER A 76 -13.22 1.36 -2.06
CA SER A 76 -12.36 0.55 -2.94
C SER A 76 -10.87 0.93 -2.89
N HIS A 77 -10.55 2.17 -2.55
CA HIS A 77 -9.18 2.70 -2.54
C HIS A 77 -8.63 2.93 -1.12
N ALA A 78 -9.19 2.25 -0.10
CA ALA A 78 -8.69 2.31 1.28
C ALA A 78 -7.19 1.95 1.39
N PHE A 79 -6.66 1.12 0.48
CA PHE A 79 -5.26 0.73 0.45
C PHE A 79 -4.29 1.90 0.20
N LEU A 80 -4.76 3.02 -0.37
CA LEU A 80 -3.93 4.21 -0.59
C LEU A 80 -3.38 4.78 0.73
N LEU A 81 -4.12 4.60 1.84
CA LEU A 81 -3.71 5.03 3.16
C LEU A 81 -2.69 4.08 3.81
N GLN A 82 -2.64 2.80 3.40
CA GLN A 82 -1.73 1.80 4.01
C GLN A 82 -0.26 2.12 3.76
N LYS A 83 0.05 2.76 2.63
CA LYS A 83 1.43 3.05 2.23
C LYS A 83 2.08 4.21 3.02
N LYS A 84 1.40 4.77 4.03
CA LYS A 84 1.76 6.06 4.62
C LYS A 84 1.78 6.06 6.15
N GLN A 85 2.91 5.62 6.71
CA GLN A 85 3.11 5.45 8.15
C GLN A 85 2.87 6.71 9.01
N LEU A 86 3.13 7.91 8.47
CA LEU A 86 3.09 9.17 9.24
C LEU A 86 1.70 9.57 9.74
N VAL A 87 0.63 9.19 9.03
CA VAL A 87 -0.74 9.64 9.33
C VAL A 87 -1.74 8.47 9.30
N SER A 88 -1.26 7.27 8.97
CA SER A 88 -2.05 6.09 8.66
C SER A 88 -3.18 5.80 9.66
N PRO A 89 -2.93 5.62 10.98
CA PRO A 89 -4.00 5.15 11.87
C PRO A 89 -5.14 6.16 12.02
N VAL A 90 -4.80 7.46 12.13
CA VAL A 90 -5.79 8.54 12.25
C VAL A 90 -6.55 8.73 10.92
N ALA A 91 -5.86 8.63 9.78
CA ALA A 91 -6.50 8.73 8.47
C ALA A 91 -7.46 7.55 8.22
N PHE A 92 -7.10 6.33 8.64
CA PHE A 92 -8.00 5.17 8.57
C PHE A 92 -9.25 5.34 9.43
N ALA A 93 -9.13 5.93 10.63
CA ALA A 93 -10.29 6.22 11.47
C ALA A 93 -11.26 7.19 10.78
N TRP A 94 -10.75 8.29 10.21
CA TRP A 94 -11.56 9.25 9.45
C TRP A 94 -12.17 8.63 8.19
N PHE A 95 -11.41 7.80 7.49
CA PHE A 95 -11.91 7.08 6.31
C PHE A 95 -13.05 6.14 6.69
N GLY A 96 -12.91 5.42 7.80
CA GLY A 96 -13.96 4.57 8.34
C GLY A 96 -15.21 5.33 8.74
N LEU A 97 -15.05 6.51 9.35
CA LEU A 97 -16.17 7.40 9.66
C LEU A 97 -16.90 7.87 8.39
N MET A 98 -16.17 8.32 7.37
CA MET A 98 -16.77 8.72 6.09
C MET A 98 -17.48 7.55 5.41
N ALA A 99 -16.89 6.35 5.43
CA ALA A 99 -17.50 5.14 4.92
C ALA A 99 -18.79 4.80 5.69
N ALA A 100 -18.80 4.93 7.01
CA ALA A 100 -19.99 4.70 7.83
C ALA A 100 -21.12 5.68 7.48
N LEU A 101 -20.80 6.97 7.30
CA LEU A 101 -21.76 8.00 6.93
C LEU A 101 -22.31 7.83 5.49
N ALA A 102 -21.47 7.41 4.55
CA ALA A 102 -21.89 7.13 3.18
C ALA A 102 -22.71 5.83 3.07
N GLY A 103 -22.53 4.92 4.02
CA GLY A 103 -23.29 3.69 4.17
C GLY A 103 -22.92 2.58 3.18
N PRO A 104 -23.60 1.41 3.29
CA PRO A 104 -23.22 0.18 2.60
C PRO A 104 -23.19 0.25 1.07
N LYS A 105 -23.90 1.22 0.47
CA LYS A 105 -23.91 1.43 -0.98
C LYS A 105 -22.53 1.84 -1.54
N SER A 106 -21.71 2.47 -0.71
CA SER A 106 -20.36 2.92 -1.05
C SER A 106 -19.27 1.92 -0.64
N TRP A 107 -19.66 0.78 -0.05
CA TRP A 107 -18.72 -0.21 0.45
C TRP A 107 -18.41 -1.24 -0.63
N ASP A 108 -17.13 -1.47 -0.85
CA ASP A 108 -16.66 -2.60 -1.63
C ASP A 108 -16.84 -3.91 -0.84
N ALA A 109 -16.68 -5.04 -1.54
CA ALA A 109 -16.91 -6.36 -0.96
C ALA A 109 -15.94 -6.69 0.18
N ALA A 110 -14.69 -6.19 0.13
CA ALA A 110 -13.73 -6.42 1.20
C ALA A 110 -14.11 -5.62 2.45
N TRP A 111 -14.43 -4.33 2.30
CA TRP A 111 -14.87 -3.49 3.40
C TRP A 111 -16.15 -4.02 4.07
N SER A 112 -17.13 -4.45 3.27
CA SER A 112 -18.38 -5.03 3.78
C SER A 112 -18.15 -6.29 4.63
N ARG A 113 -17.20 -7.15 4.23
CA ARG A 113 -16.83 -8.33 5.01
C ARG A 113 -16.19 -7.97 6.34
N VAL A 114 -15.28 -6.99 6.35
CA VAL A 114 -14.64 -6.49 7.56
C VAL A 114 -15.66 -5.84 8.50
N ALA A 115 -16.51 -4.95 7.98
CA ALA A 115 -17.53 -4.26 8.75
C ALA A 115 -18.52 -5.24 9.41
N LYS A 116 -19.01 -6.26 8.67
CA LYS A 116 -19.86 -7.32 9.24
C LYS A 116 -19.12 -8.17 10.28
N GLY A 117 -17.83 -8.42 10.07
CA GLY A 117 -16.98 -9.08 11.05
C GLY A 117 -16.93 -8.29 12.36
N ILE A 118 -16.66 -6.99 12.28
CA ILE A 118 -16.65 -6.09 13.43
C ILE A 118 -18.03 -6.03 14.09
N GLU A 119 -19.10 -5.87 13.31
CA GLU A 119 -20.48 -5.86 13.83
C GLU A 119 -20.80 -7.15 14.60
N ARG A 120 -20.38 -8.31 14.12
CA ARG A 120 -20.57 -9.58 14.83
C ARG A 120 -19.84 -9.62 16.18
N HIS A 121 -18.63 -9.05 16.25
CA HIS A 121 -17.87 -8.94 17.50
C HIS A 121 -18.45 -7.88 18.46
N LEU A 122 -19.08 -6.84 17.94
CA LEU A 122 -19.76 -5.83 18.78
C LEU A 122 -21.13 -6.33 19.27
N ARG A 123 -21.79 -7.21 18.50
CA ARG A 123 -23.09 -7.79 18.86
C ARG A 123 -23.00 -8.90 19.90
N THR A 124 -21.84 -9.53 20.08
CA THR A 124 -21.63 -10.40 21.24
C THR A 124 -21.76 -9.54 22.48
N SER A 125 -22.89 -9.70 23.17
CA SER A 125 -23.21 -8.98 24.40
C SER A 125 -22.09 -9.19 25.41
N PHE A 126 -21.50 -8.09 25.88
CA PHE A 126 -20.61 -8.12 27.03
C PHE A 126 -21.38 -8.69 28.23
N CYS A 127 -20.96 -9.87 28.68
CA CYS A 127 -21.49 -10.54 29.87
C CYS A 127 -20.40 -10.50 30.94
N TRP A 128 -20.72 -9.98 32.13
CA TRP A 128 -19.77 -9.98 33.27
C TRP A 128 -19.42 -11.39 33.76
N ASP A 129 -20.26 -12.39 33.43
CA ASP A 129 -20.05 -13.78 33.80
C ASP A 129 -19.19 -14.55 32.79
N ASP A 130 -18.88 -13.96 31.63
CA ASP A 130 -18.02 -14.62 30.64
C ASP A 130 -16.55 -14.59 31.12
N PRO A 131 -15.85 -15.74 31.09
CA PRO A 131 -14.43 -15.77 31.43
C PRO A 131 -13.65 -14.88 30.46
N GLN A 132 -12.67 -14.13 30.98
CA GLN A 132 -11.85 -13.23 30.17
C GLN A 132 -11.22 -13.98 28.99
N ALA A 133 -11.60 -13.60 27.77
CA ALA A 133 -11.07 -14.17 26.54
C ALA A 133 -9.71 -13.55 26.13
N ALA A 134 -9.28 -12.51 26.83
CA ALA A 134 -7.99 -11.87 26.64
C ALA A 134 -7.01 -12.27 27.74
N ASP A 135 -5.72 -12.30 27.39
CA ASP A 135 -4.65 -12.57 28.35
C ASP A 135 -4.42 -11.36 29.26
N ILE A 136 -4.55 -10.15 28.70
CA ILE A 136 -4.40 -8.88 29.41
C ILE A 136 -5.37 -7.82 28.86
N CYS A 137 -5.72 -6.83 29.68
CA CYS A 137 -6.48 -5.65 29.23
C CYS A 137 -5.58 -4.54 28.70
N TRP A 138 -6.16 -3.55 28.00
CA TRP A 138 -5.43 -2.41 27.45
C TRP A 138 -4.65 -1.63 28.51
N THR A 139 -5.23 -1.45 29.69
CA THR A 139 -4.59 -0.73 30.79
C THR A 139 -3.35 -1.47 31.30
N GLU A 140 -3.42 -2.80 31.43
CA GLU A 140 -2.27 -3.64 31.79
C GLU A 140 -1.20 -3.60 30.71
N TYR A 141 -1.61 -3.69 29.43
CA TYR A 141 -0.69 -3.56 28.31
C TYR A 141 0.02 -2.21 28.30
N GLU A 142 -0.71 -1.11 28.51
CA GLU A 142 -0.15 0.24 28.55
C GLU A 142 0.84 0.39 29.72
N TRP A 143 0.50 -0.15 30.89
CA TRP A 143 1.39 -0.18 32.04
C TRP A 143 2.65 -0.99 31.76
N LEU A 144 2.53 -2.20 31.19
CA LEU A 144 3.65 -3.06 30.79
C LEU A 144 4.54 -2.36 29.76
N ALA A 145 3.95 -1.75 28.74
CA ALA A 145 4.68 -1.05 27.67
C ALA A 145 5.47 0.15 28.19
N ARG A 146 4.99 0.83 29.23
CA ARG A 146 5.72 1.94 29.89
C ARG A 146 6.80 1.45 30.84
N THR A 147 6.56 0.35 31.55
CA THR A 147 7.43 -0.16 32.62
C THR A 147 8.57 -1.01 32.06
N LEU A 148 8.30 -1.81 31.03
CA LEU A 148 9.24 -2.73 30.43
C LEU A 148 9.79 -2.15 29.13
N LYS A 149 11.06 -1.74 29.13
CA LYS A 149 11.74 -1.25 27.93
C LYS A 149 12.08 -2.36 26.92
N ASN A 150 12.07 -3.61 27.37
CA ASN A 150 12.43 -4.78 26.57
C ASN A 150 11.23 -5.73 26.43
N SER A 151 11.09 -6.36 25.26
CA SER A 151 10.02 -7.29 24.92
C SER A 151 9.97 -8.57 25.79
N GLN A 152 10.95 -8.79 26.66
CA GLN A 152 11.06 -9.99 27.50
C GLN A 152 10.01 -10.07 28.61
N GLY A 153 9.53 -8.94 29.15
CA GLY A 153 8.49 -9.02 30.18
C GLY A 153 7.12 -9.44 29.62
N VAL A 154 6.92 -9.35 28.30
CA VAL A 154 5.69 -9.85 27.65
C VAL A 154 5.73 -11.39 27.50
N THR A 155 6.93 -11.99 27.44
CA THR A 155 7.07 -13.45 27.34
C THR A 155 6.79 -14.20 28.64
N GLU A 156 6.90 -13.53 29.79
CA GLU A 156 6.68 -14.13 31.12
C GLU A 156 5.20 -14.16 31.55
N LEU A 157 4.32 -13.46 30.83
CA LEU A 157 2.89 -13.50 31.08
C LEU A 157 2.34 -14.91 30.86
N THR A 158 1.50 -15.36 31.80
CA THR A 158 0.66 -16.54 31.65
C THR A 158 -0.33 -16.29 30.53
N ARG A 159 -0.06 -16.86 29.35
CA ARG A 159 -0.83 -16.66 28.14
C ARG A 159 -1.62 -17.91 27.81
N THR A 160 -2.80 -17.70 27.26
CA THR A 160 -3.66 -18.77 26.72
C THR A 160 -2.97 -19.47 25.53
N SER A 161 -2.08 -18.78 24.83
CA SER A 161 -1.33 -19.30 23.69
C SER A 161 0.14 -18.89 23.73
N ALA A 162 1.04 -19.81 23.41
CA ALA A 162 2.48 -19.58 23.43
C ALA A 162 2.96 -18.55 22.39
N ARG A 163 2.23 -18.39 21.27
CA ARG A 163 2.64 -17.56 20.12
C ARG A 163 1.86 -16.26 19.94
N THR A 164 0.74 -16.12 20.65
CA THR A 164 -0.17 -14.97 20.49
C THR A 164 -0.49 -14.39 21.84
N LEU A 165 -0.51 -13.05 21.93
CA LEU A 165 -1.01 -12.30 23.05
C LEU A 165 -2.40 -11.76 22.67
N SER A 166 -3.41 -12.12 23.43
CA SER A 166 -4.75 -11.56 23.30
C SER A 166 -4.87 -10.34 24.21
N ILE A 167 -5.05 -9.15 23.64
CA ILE A 167 -5.22 -7.90 24.40
C ILE A 167 -6.65 -7.41 24.23
N GLU A 168 -7.36 -7.22 25.35
CA GLU A 168 -8.67 -6.58 25.36
C GLU A 168 -8.51 -5.06 25.21
N VAL A 169 -8.88 -4.52 24.05
CA VAL A 169 -8.76 -3.09 23.76
C VAL A 169 -9.92 -2.31 24.37
N ILE A 170 -11.12 -2.90 24.32
CA ILE A 170 -12.38 -2.39 24.88
C ILE A 170 -13.09 -3.60 25.50
N PRO A 171 -13.87 -3.46 26.58
CA PRO A 171 -14.65 -4.55 27.16
C PRO A 171 -15.40 -5.38 26.09
N GLY A 172 -15.10 -6.68 26.00
CA GLY A 172 -15.67 -7.61 25.02
C GLY A 172 -15.00 -7.63 23.65
N ALA A 173 -13.99 -6.78 23.39
CA ALA A 173 -13.27 -6.70 22.13
C ALA A 173 -11.76 -7.00 22.33
N ALA A 174 -11.41 -8.28 22.16
CA ALA A 174 -10.04 -8.74 22.21
C ALA A 174 -9.36 -8.74 20.83
N CYS A 175 -8.12 -8.28 20.78
CA CYS A 175 -7.25 -8.30 19.60
C CYS A 175 -6.10 -9.27 19.83
N GLN A 176 -5.84 -10.18 18.88
CA GLN A 176 -4.74 -11.13 18.97
C GLN A 176 -3.51 -10.61 18.22
N PHE A 177 -2.41 -10.46 18.94
CA PHE A 177 -1.12 -10.03 18.42
C PHE A 177 -0.13 -11.19 18.43
N ARG A 178 0.64 -11.37 17.36
CA ARG A 178 1.72 -12.36 17.34
C ARG A 178 2.93 -11.79 18.05
N ILE A 179 3.48 -12.54 19.01
CA ILE A 179 4.73 -12.17 19.66
C ILE A 179 5.88 -12.67 18.79
N ALA A 180 6.81 -11.78 18.44
CA ALA A 180 8.06 -12.14 17.82
C ALA A 180 8.96 -12.82 18.86
N THR A 181 8.84 -14.15 18.99
CA THR A 181 9.80 -14.94 19.75
C THR A 181 11.13 -14.95 18.99
N THR A 182 12.20 -14.55 19.69
CA THR A 182 13.57 -14.47 19.14
C THR A 182 14.13 -15.79 18.60
N ASP A 183 13.46 -16.92 18.83
CA ASP A 183 13.86 -18.25 18.35
C ASP A 183 13.19 -18.68 17.02
N SER A 184 12.32 -17.84 16.46
CA SER A 184 11.73 -18.09 15.14
C SER A 184 12.43 -17.22 14.10
N LYS A 185 13.16 -17.86 13.18
CA LYS A 185 13.60 -17.24 11.91
C LYS A 185 12.48 -16.34 11.37
N PRO A 186 12.77 -15.10 10.96
CA PRO A 186 11.77 -14.14 10.53
C PRO A 186 11.09 -14.68 9.28
N SER A 187 9.91 -15.25 9.47
CA SER A 187 9.04 -15.66 8.38
C SER A 187 8.14 -14.47 8.04
N THR A 188 8.06 -14.22 6.74
CA THR A 188 7.14 -13.34 6.02
C THR A 188 7.56 -11.89 5.73
N ASP A 189 8.12 -11.10 6.66
CA ASP A 189 8.56 -9.72 6.30
C ASP A 189 10.00 -9.66 5.77
N ALA A 190 10.94 -10.40 6.38
CA ALA A 190 12.29 -10.54 5.82
C ALA A 190 12.28 -11.27 4.46
N GLN A 191 11.28 -12.12 4.20
CA GLN A 191 11.10 -12.75 2.88
C GLN A 191 10.60 -11.77 1.82
N ARG A 192 9.79 -10.76 2.17
CA ARG A 192 9.37 -9.71 1.23
C ARG A 192 10.52 -8.78 0.89
N GLU A 193 11.33 -8.38 1.88
CA GLU A 193 12.53 -7.58 1.62
C GLU A 193 13.61 -8.36 0.85
N HIS A 194 13.75 -9.68 1.08
CA HIS A 194 14.66 -10.51 0.26
C HIS A 194 14.11 -10.76 -1.15
N GLN A 195 12.80 -11.00 -1.31
CA GLN A 195 12.18 -11.15 -2.63
C GLN A 195 12.23 -9.86 -3.44
N ASP A 196 12.03 -8.69 -2.81
CA ASP A 196 12.19 -7.40 -3.49
C ASP A 196 13.65 -7.16 -3.89
N ASN A 197 14.61 -7.52 -3.04
CA ASN A 197 16.04 -7.44 -3.39
C ASN A 197 16.44 -8.43 -4.50
N ASP A 198 15.89 -9.64 -4.51
CA ASP A 198 16.17 -10.65 -5.54
C ASP A 198 15.51 -10.28 -6.87
N ALA A 199 14.28 -9.76 -6.84
CA ALA A 199 13.58 -9.23 -8.02
C ALA A 199 14.31 -7.99 -8.58
N GLU A 200 14.83 -7.11 -7.71
CA GLU A 200 15.61 -5.94 -8.13
C GLU A 200 16.97 -6.35 -8.73
N ARG A 201 17.63 -7.37 -8.19
CA ARG A 201 18.87 -7.94 -8.76
C ARG A 201 18.62 -8.62 -10.09
N GLU A 202 17.52 -9.36 -10.22
CA GLU A 202 17.11 -9.99 -11.47
C GLU A 202 16.80 -8.92 -12.53
N LEU A 203 16.07 -7.87 -12.16
CA LEU A 203 15.77 -6.74 -13.04
C LEU A 203 17.03 -6.02 -13.52
N ARG A 204 17.99 -5.75 -12.62
CA ARG A 204 19.30 -5.17 -12.98
C ARG A 204 20.07 -6.07 -13.96
N THR A 205 20.00 -7.38 -13.79
CA THR A 205 20.63 -8.37 -14.67
C THR A 205 19.95 -8.43 -16.04
N ILE A 206 18.63 -8.29 -16.09
CA ILE A 206 17.89 -8.24 -17.36
C ILE A 206 18.19 -6.92 -18.09
N MET A 207 18.23 -5.79 -17.38
CA MET A 207 18.57 -4.50 -17.99
C MET A 207 20.01 -4.48 -18.54
N SER A 208 20.98 -5.06 -17.83
CA SER A 208 22.35 -5.15 -18.34
C SER A 208 22.45 -6.00 -19.62
N LYS A 209 21.77 -7.15 -19.66
CA LYS A 209 21.66 -7.98 -20.87
C LYS A 209 20.97 -7.25 -22.02
N PHE A 210 19.92 -6.49 -21.73
CA PHE A 210 19.22 -5.69 -22.74
C PHE A 210 20.14 -4.62 -23.35
N VAL A 211 20.91 -3.91 -22.51
CA VAL A 211 21.89 -2.92 -22.98
C VAL A 211 22.95 -3.59 -23.84
N GLU A 212 23.49 -4.73 -23.41
CA GLU A 212 24.49 -5.47 -24.19
C GLU A 212 23.95 -5.91 -25.56
N LEU A 213 22.74 -6.47 -25.60
CA LEU A 213 22.07 -6.85 -26.84
C LEU A 213 21.77 -5.64 -27.73
N SER A 214 21.40 -4.49 -27.15
CA SER A 214 21.15 -3.26 -27.90
C SER A 214 22.44 -2.71 -28.54
N LEU A 215 23.58 -2.80 -27.86
CA LEU A 215 24.89 -2.42 -28.39
C LEU A 215 25.36 -3.40 -29.47
N GLN A 216 25.12 -4.69 -29.30
CA GLN A 216 25.39 -5.69 -30.34
C GLN A 216 24.52 -5.47 -31.57
N ALA A 217 23.22 -5.22 -31.39
CA ALA A 217 22.31 -4.87 -32.47
C ALA A 217 22.74 -3.59 -33.18
N GLN A 218 23.18 -2.57 -32.43
CA GLN A 218 23.71 -1.34 -33.00
C GLN A 218 24.98 -1.60 -33.83
N LYS A 219 25.88 -2.48 -33.40
CA LYS A 219 27.06 -2.87 -34.20
C LYS A 219 26.70 -3.61 -35.49
N VAL A 220 25.62 -4.39 -35.49
CA VAL A 220 25.13 -5.09 -36.70
C VAL A 220 24.37 -4.12 -37.62
N LEU A 221 23.66 -3.15 -37.04
CA LEU A 221 22.87 -2.16 -37.77
C LEU A 221 23.68 -0.94 -38.22
N THR A 222 24.87 -0.72 -37.67
CA THR A 222 25.81 0.29 -38.15
C THR A 222 26.66 -0.35 -39.23
N PRO A 223 26.35 -0.14 -40.52
CA PRO A 223 27.21 -0.63 -41.59
C PRO A 223 28.61 -0.01 -41.41
N PRO A 224 29.70 -0.76 -41.65
CA PRO A 224 31.03 -0.19 -41.60
C PRO A 224 31.08 1.01 -42.55
N GLN A 225 31.51 2.16 -42.03
CA GLN A 225 31.87 3.31 -42.85
C GLN A 225 32.84 2.81 -43.92
N ARG A 226 32.37 2.86 -45.16
CA ARG A 226 33.14 2.55 -46.36
C ARG A 226 34.23 3.61 -46.45
N ASN A 227 35.41 3.32 -45.90
CA ASN A 227 36.61 4.06 -46.23
C ASN A 227 36.93 3.70 -47.68
N ASP A 228 36.62 4.62 -48.59
CA ASP A 228 37.10 4.59 -49.95
C ASP A 228 38.64 4.68 -49.92
N GLY A 229 39.29 3.58 -50.31
CA GLY A 229 40.73 3.56 -50.53
C GLY A 229 41.41 2.29 -50.06
N GLN A 230 41.20 1.18 -50.78
CA GLN A 230 42.24 0.30 -51.35
C GLN A 230 41.67 -1.08 -51.66
N LEU A 231 41.78 -1.46 -52.94
CA LEU A 231 41.62 -2.82 -53.44
C LEU A 231 42.62 -3.76 -52.74
N PRO A 232 42.25 -5.04 -52.55
CA PRO A 232 42.77 -6.03 -53.50
C PRO A 232 41.74 -7.05 -54.00
N LEU A 233 41.94 -7.30 -55.29
CA LEU A 233 41.59 -8.44 -56.13
C LEU A 233 41.59 -9.82 -55.41
N LEU A 234 40.52 -10.60 -55.60
CA LEU A 234 40.45 -12.05 -55.90
C LEU A 234 39.34 -12.80 -55.14
N GLY A 235 38.61 -13.63 -55.88
CA GLY A 235 37.96 -14.83 -55.33
C GLY A 235 36.44 -14.83 -55.42
N ALA A 236 35.93 -15.38 -56.53
CA ALA A 236 34.53 -15.69 -56.75
C ALA A 236 33.97 -16.73 -55.78
N GLU A 237 32.65 -16.72 -55.55
CA GLU A 237 31.71 -17.85 -55.79
C GLU A 237 30.28 -17.45 -55.29
N PRO A 238 29.19 -17.75 -56.04
CA PRO A 238 27.84 -17.32 -55.71
C PRO A 238 27.04 -18.42 -55.00
N ILE A 239 26.49 -18.15 -53.81
CA ILE A 239 25.57 -19.08 -53.13
C ILE A 239 24.11 -18.62 -53.27
N LYS A 240 23.37 -19.52 -53.90
CA LYS A 240 22.00 -19.42 -54.40
C LYS A 240 20.96 -19.28 -53.29
N SER A 241 19.97 -18.44 -53.57
CA SER A 241 18.66 -18.35 -52.93
C SER A 241 17.97 -19.71 -52.77
N ARG A 242 17.36 -19.98 -51.60
CA ARG A 242 16.24 -20.92 -51.51
C ARG A 242 15.25 -20.54 -50.41
N TYR A 243 14.16 -19.92 -50.85
CA TYR A 243 12.87 -19.86 -50.16
C TYR A 243 12.36 -21.30 -49.90
N LYS A 244 11.85 -21.57 -48.70
CA LYS A 244 10.95 -22.70 -48.45
C LYS A 244 9.84 -22.30 -47.49
N ARG A 245 8.69 -21.93 -48.07
CA ARG A 245 7.38 -21.94 -47.42
C ARG A 245 7.05 -23.37 -46.98
N GLN A 246 6.61 -23.56 -45.74
CA GLN A 246 5.80 -24.72 -45.37
C GLN A 246 4.47 -24.25 -44.78
N HIS A 247 3.42 -24.43 -45.59
CA HIS A 247 2.05 -24.60 -45.12
C HIS A 247 1.96 -25.90 -44.33
N LYS A 248 1.33 -25.88 -43.16
CA LYS A 248 0.74 -27.10 -42.59
C LYS A 248 -0.77 -26.88 -42.43
N ARG A 249 -1.50 -27.62 -43.26
CA ARG A 249 -2.96 -27.77 -43.26
C ARG A 249 -3.41 -28.51 -42.01
N SER A 250 -4.50 -28.01 -41.46
CA SER A 250 -5.47 -28.70 -40.62
C SER A 250 -6.23 -29.78 -41.39
N LYS A 251 -6.64 -30.84 -40.68
CA LYS A 251 -7.85 -31.67 -40.87
C LYS A 251 -7.71 -32.97 -40.06
N PRO A 252 -8.80 -33.72 -39.86
CA PRO A 252 -10.17 -33.33 -39.54
C PRO A 252 -10.57 -33.78 -38.12
#